data_AF-A0AAF0CRU3-F1
#
_entry.id   AF-A0AAF0CRU3-F1
#
_cell.length_a   1.000
_cell.length_b   1.000
_cell.length_c   1.000
_cell.angle_alpha   90.00
_cell.angle_beta   90.00
_cell.angle_gamma   90.00
#
_symmetry.space_group_name_H-M   'P 1'
#
loop_
_entity.id
_entity.type
_entity.pdbx_description
1 polymer ?
#
loop_
_entity_poly.entity_id
_entity_poly.type
_entity_poly.pdbx_seq_one_letter_code
_entity_poly.pdbx_strand_id
1 'polypeptide(L)'
;MTSARIDAAYMLTLGRPATTAELANTDEFSALKSFQEVMTQIGKTRLNDAAETGRVQDRAWFDAYGEKRPSTAPSSDSRSYAASVRQHLKSLAASPEEYALVINRAYREVIRRDAYPEEIAYWHEHPDTLSYVLLVGCVEDWARRNQPGLMVTAGEPTISINCDLLTTRRLPPALAAEIRDTHPAGDDHAALILVPGGAHLASGGGMALVVVGSRD
;
A
#
# COMPACT_ATOMS: atom_id res chain seq x y z
N MET A 1 -24.90 0.12 -3.64
CA MET A 1 -23.42 0.06 -3.48
C MET A 1 -23.07 0.50 -2.07
N THR A 2 -22.10 -0.12 -1.39
CA THR A 2 -21.68 0.33 -0.05
C THR A 2 -20.59 1.40 -0.16
N SER A 3 -20.59 2.37 0.77
CA SER A 3 -19.53 3.39 0.85
C SER A 3 -18.13 2.78 1.01
N ALA A 4 -18.02 1.63 1.70
CA ALA A 4 -16.76 0.90 1.84
C ALA A 4 -16.18 0.42 0.51
N ARG A 5 -17.03 0.02 -0.45
CA ARG A 5 -16.58 -0.41 -1.79
C ARG A 5 -15.99 0.76 -2.57
N ILE A 6 -16.67 1.91 -2.53
CA ILE A 6 -16.20 3.13 -3.20
C ILE A 6 -14.88 3.58 -2.58
N ASP A 7 -14.81 3.66 -1.25
CA ASP A 7 -13.60 4.08 -0.54
C ASP A 7 -12.39 3.18 -0.85
N ALA A 8 -12.56 1.85 -0.81
CA ALA A 8 -11.50 0.91 -1.17
C ALA A 8 -11.07 1.05 -2.64
N ALA A 9 -12.02 1.29 -3.56
CA ALA A 9 -11.71 1.51 -4.97
C ALA A 9 -10.94 2.81 -5.19
N TYR A 10 -11.25 3.86 -4.42
CA TYR A 10 -10.49 5.11 -4.40
C TYR A 10 -9.07 4.90 -3.89
N MET A 11 -8.89 4.15 -2.80
CA MET A 11 -7.56 3.83 -2.27
C MET A 11 -6.71 3.05 -3.28
N LEU A 12 -7.26 2.02 -3.93
CA LEU A 12 -6.51 1.23 -4.91
C LEU A 12 -6.30 1.96 -6.25
N THR A 13 -7.21 2.85 -6.65
CA THR A 13 -7.11 3.58 -7.92
C THR A 13 -6.26 4.85 -7.80
N LEU A 14 -6.43 5.62 -6.72
CA LEU A 14 -5.86 6.95 -6.54
C LEU A 14 -4.88 7.06 -5.36
N GLY A 15 -4.74 6.03 -4.52
CA GLY A 15 -3.81 6.06 -3.38
C GLY A 15 -4.29 6.90 -2.19
N ARG A 16 -5.58 7.27 -2.16
CA ARG A 16 -6.21 8.07 -1.10
C ARG A 16 -7.62 7.59 -0.80
N PRO A 17 -8.15 7.81 0.42
CA PRO A 17 -9.56 7.58 0.68
C PRO A 17 -10.45 8.50 -0.16
N ALA A 18 -11.69 8.07 -0.36
CA ALA A 18 -12.72 8.89 -0.97
C ALA A 18 -13.10 10.04 -0.03
N THR A 19 -13.28 11.24 -0.58
CA THR A 19 -13.81 12.38 0.16
C THR A 19 -15.29 12.16 0.50
N THR A 20 -15.83 12.92 1.46
CA THR A 20 -17.26 12.83 1.81
C THR A 20 -18.16 13.14 0.61
N ALA A 21 -17.78 14.09 -0.25
CA ALA A 21 -18.52 14.42 -1.46
C ALA A 21 -18.50 13.28 -2.50
N GLU A 22 -17.37 12.60 -2.66
CA GLU A 22 -17.24 11.44 -3.56
C GLU A 22 -18.04 10.25 -3.05
N LEU A 23 -18.06 10.01 -1.74
CA LEU A 23 -18.89 8.97 -1.11
C LEU A 23 -20.40 9.26 -1.21
N ALA A 24 -20.78 10.54 -1.22
CA ALA A 24 -22.17 10.97 -1.36
C ALA A 24 -22.67 10.90 -2.81
N ASN A 25 -21.78 10.82 -3.81
CA ASN A 25 -22.14 10.73 -5.22
C ASN A 25 -22.60 9.30 -5.60
N THR A 26 -23.72 8.86 -5.03
CA THR A 26 -24.23 7.50 -5.25
C THR A 26 -24.70 7.26 -6.68
N ASP A 27 -25.09 8.32 -7.40
CA ASP A 27 -25.63 8.21 -8.76
C ASP A 27 -24.56 7.75 -9.76
N GLU A 28 -23.34 8.29 -9.65
CA GLU A 28 -22.18 7.91 -10.49
C GLU A 28 -21.88 6.40 -10.42
N PHE A 29 -22.15 5.78 -9.27
CA PHE A 29 -21.81 4.39 -9.01
C PHE A 29 -23.04 3.47 -9.02
N SER A 30 -24.26 3.99 -9.00
CA SER A 30 -25.51 3.23 -8.80
C SER A 30 -25.70 2.06 -9.77
N ALA A 31 -25.22 2.19 -11.01
CA ALA A 31 -25.34 1.17 -12.06
C ALA A 31 -24.22 0.12 -12.06
N LEU A 32 -23.13 0.34 -11.33
CA LEU A 32 -21.97 -0.56 -11.32
C LEU A 32 -22.22 -1.73 -10.35
N LYS A 33 -21.88 -2.94 -10.77
CA LYS A 33 -22.22 -4.17 -10.04
C LYS A 33 -21.01 -4.78 -9.34
N SER A 34 -19.82 -4.55 -9.87
CA SER A 34 -18.57 -5.11 -9.38
C SER A 34 -17.55 -4.04 -8.94
N PHE A 35 -16.64 -4.44 -8.07
CA PHE A 35 -15.50 -3.62 -7.63
C PHE A 35 -14.63 -3.15 -8.81
N GLN A 36 -14.40 -4.04 -9.78
CA GLN A 36 -13.61 -3.71 -10.97
C GLN A 36 -14.26 -2.61 -11.82
N GLU A 37 -15.58 -2.62 -11.96
CA GLU A 37 -16.32 -1.56 -12.66
C GLU A 37 -16.21 -0.23 -11.91
N VAL A 38 -16.26 -0.24 -10.57
CA VAL A 38 -16.05 0.97 -9.75
C VAL A 38 -14.65 1.55 -9.96
N MET A 39 -13.61 0.72 -9.90
CA MET A 39 -12.24 1.18 -10.16
C MET A 39 -12.06 1.72 -11.57
N THR A 40 -12.64 1.02 -12.57
CA THR A 40 -12.58 1.46 -13.98
C THR A 40 -13.27 2.81 -14.16
N GLN A 41 -14.42 3.00 -13.53
CA GLN A 41 -15.15 4.27 -13.56
C GLN A 41 -14.33 5.39 -12.90
N ILE A 42 -13.78 5.19 -11.71
CA ILE A 42 -12.92 6.17 -11.03
C ILE A 42 -11.71 6.52 -11.90
N GLY A 43 -11.02 5.51 -12.45
CA GLY A 43 -9.90 5.73 -13.33
C GLY A 43 -10.28 6.57 -14.56
N LYS A 44 -11.41 6.26 -15.18
CA LYS A 44 -11.92 7.01 -16.33
C LYS A 44 -12.29 8.45 -15.99
N THR A 45 -12.93 8.71 -14.85
CA THR A 45 -13.40 10.06 -14.50
C THR A 45 -12.31 10.93 -13.90
N ARG A 46 -11.33 10.34 -13.21
CA ARG A 46 -10.33 11.08 -12.45
C ARG A 46 -8.96 11.15 -13.12
N LEU A 47 -8.50 10.07 -13.74
CA LEU A 47 -7.13 10.00 -14.28
C LEU A 47 -7.00 10.58 -15.69
N ASN A 48 -8.08 11.13 -16.25
CA ASN A 48 -8.01 12.01 -17.41
C ASN A 48 -7.55 13.43 -17.03
N ASP A 49 -7.61 13.81 -15.74
CA ASP A 49 -7.00 15.05 -15.26
C ASP A 49 -5.50 14.84 -15.04
N ALA A 50 -4.68 15.59 -15.76
CA ALA A 50 -3.22 15.53 -15.66
C ALA A 50 -2.72 15.86 -14.24
N ALA A 51 -3.41 16.75 -13.51
CA ALA A 51 -3.03 17.09 -12.15
C ALA A 51 -3.30 15.93 -11.17
N GLU A 52 -4.45 15.26 -11.29
CA GLU A 52 -4.75 14.07 -10.48
C GLU A 52 -3.80 12.92 -10.81
N THR A 53 -3.53 12.67 -12.10
CA THR A 53 -2.57 11.66 -12.52
C THR A 53 -1.16 11.94 -11.98
N GLY A 54 -0.72 13.21 -12.00
CA GLY A 54 0.53 13.63 -11.36
C GLY A 54 0.56 13.31 -9.87
N ARG A 55 -0.49 13.68 -9.12
CA ARG A 55 -0.63 13.36 -7.69
C ARG A 55 -0.56 11.86 -7.41
N VAL A 56 -1.25 11.05 -8.21
CA VAL A 56 -1.24 9.58 -8.06
C VAL A 56 0.14 8.99 -8.28
N GLN A 57 0.86 9.46 -9.31
CA GLN A 57 2.22 8.98 -9.57
C GLN A 57 3.21 9.42 -8.50
N ASP A 58 3.10 10.67 -8.02
CA ASP A 58 3.96 11.18 -6.94
C ASP A 58 3.72 10.42 -5.63
N ARG A 59 2.45 10.13 -5.32
CA ARG A 59 2.06 9.31 -4.16
C ARG A 59 2.55 7.87 -4.30
N ALA A 60 2.33 7.22 -5.45
CA ALA A 60 2.80 5.86 -5.70
C ALA A 60 4.33 5.75 -5.58
N TRP A 61 5.06 6.77 -6.07
CA TRP A 61 6.51 6.84 -5.91
C TRP A 61 6.91 6.99 -4.44
N PHE A 62 6.32 7.95 -3.72
CA PHE A 62 6.63 8.15 -2.31
C PHE A 62 6.31 6.91 -1.48
N ASP A 63 5.15 6.29 -1.72
CA ASP A 63 4.72 5.11 -0.97
C ASP A 63 5.62 3.90 -1.27
N ALA A 64 6.22 3.82 -2.46
CA ALA A 64 7.20 2.79 -2.83
C ALA A 64 8.61 3.06 -2.27
N TYR A 65 9.15 4.26 -2.44
CA TYR A 65 10.56 4.56 -2.20
C TYR A 65 10.85 5.37 -0.92
N GLY A 66 9.86 6.03 -0.34
CA GLY A 66 9.99 6.89 0.83
C GLY A 66 10.61 8.25 0.56
N GLU A 67 10.60 8.71 -0.70
CA GLU A 67 11.18 9.99 -1.08
C GLU A 67 10.36 10.70 -2.16
N LYS A 68 10.65 11.99 -2.36
CA LYS A 68 9.99 12.77 -3.40
C LYS A 68 10.38 12.23 -4.78
N ARG A 69 9.40 12.09 -5.67
CA ARG A 69 9.63 11.69 -7.06
C ARG A 69 10.60 12.67 -7.75
N PRO A 70 11.70 12.19 -8.34
CA PRO A 70 12.58 13.03 -9.13
C PRO A 70 11.92 13.42 -10.44
N SER A 71 12.22 14.61 -10.97
CA SER A 71 11.67 15.08 -12.25
C SER A 71 12.09 14.21 -13.45
N THR A 72 13.16 13.43 -13.29
CA THR A 72 13.69 12.48 -14.28
C THR A 72 13.11 11.07 -14.15
N ALA A 73 12.26 10.81 -13.14
CA ALA A 73 11.63 9.52 -12.99
C ALA A 73 10.81 9.18 -14.24
N PRO A 74 10.86 7.93 -14.74
CA PRO A 74 10.02 7.53 -15.85
C PRO A 74 8.55 7.78 -15.49
N SER A 75 7.76 8.23 -16.45
CA SER A 75 6.31 8.18 -16.33
C SER A 75 5.90 6.73 -16.23
N SER A 76 5.16 6.37 -15.18
CA SER A 76 4.51 5.06 -15.14
C SER A 76 3.36 5.11 -16.15
N ASP A 77 3.37 4.19 -17.12
CA ASP A 77 2.23 3.99 -18.04
C ASP A 77 1.01 3.40 -17.32
N SER A 78 1.15 3.05 -16.05
CA SER A 78 0.09 2.51 -15.22
C SER A 78 -0.99 3.56 -14.93
N ARG A 79 -2.24 3.18 -15.19
CA ARG A 79 -3.42 4.03 -14.98
C ARG A 79 -4.03 3.88 -13.58
N SER A 80 -3.27 3.46 -12.58
CA SER A 80 -3.76 3.44 -11.19
C SER A 80 -2.60 3.44 -10.21
N TYR A 81 -2.86 3.96 -9.02
CA TYR A 81 -1.95 3.91 -7.88
C TYR A 81 -1.43 2.48 -7.64
N ALA A 82 -2.32 1.50 -7.52
CA ALA A 82 -1.92 0.13 -7.22
C ALA A 82 -1.02 -0.47 -8.32
N ALA A 83 -1.28 -0.16 -9.59
CA ALA A 83 -0.45 -0.62 -10.70
C ALA A 83 0.92 0.08 -10.72
N SER A 84 0.98 1.39 -10.46
CA SER A 84 2.24 2.14 -10.33
C SER A 84 3.10 1.60 -9.18
N VAL A 85 2.53 1.37 -7.99
CA VAL A 85 3.28 0.78 -6.88
C VAL A 85 3.80 -0.62 -7.24
N ARG A 86 3.00 -1.50 -7.85
CA ARG A 86 3.49 -2.82 -8.31
C ARG A 86 4.67 -2.71 -9.26
N GLN A 87 4.63 -1.74 -10.18
CA GLN A 87 5.74 -1.50 -11.10
C GLN A 87 7.00 -1.08 -10.35
N HIS A 88 6.88 -0.15 -9.40
CA HIS A 88 8.00 0.29 -8.57
C HIS A 88 8.57 -0.84 -7.70
N LEU A 89 7.71 -1.68 -7.13
CA LEU A 89 8.14 -2.86 -6.37
C LEU A 89 8.91 -3.87 -7.23
N LYS A 90 8.48 -4.09 -8.47
CA LYS A 90 9.24 -4.93 -9.42
C LYS A 90 10.62 -4.34 -9.73
N SER A 91 10.72 -3.01 -9.87
CA SER A 91 12.01 -2.35 -10.04
C SER A 91 12.90 -2.47 -8.80
N LEU A 92 12.35 -2.28 -7.60
CA LEU A 92 13.07 -2.46 -6.34
C LEU A 92 13.56 -3.90 -6.13
N ALA A 93 12.74 -4.89 -6.49
CA ALA A 93 13.11 -6.31 -6.44
C ALA A 93 14.32 -6.62 -7.33
N ALA A 94 14.49 -5.89 -8.44
CA ALA A 94 15.62 -6.03 -9.35
C ALA A 94 16.87 -5.24 -8.92
N SER A 95 16.75 -4.36 -7.91
CA SER A 95 17.81 -3.45 -7.46
C SER A 95 18.03 -3.56 -5.94
N PRO A 96 18.74 -4.59 -5.44
CA PRO A 96 18.90 -4.82 -4.00
C PRO A 96 19.49 -3.63 -3.24
N GLU A 97 20.45 -2.91 -3.83
CA GLU A 97 21.06 -1.73 -3.22
C GLU A 97 20.06 -0.58 -3.05
N GLU A 98 19.19 -0.34 -4.04
CA GLU A 98 18.11 0.65 -3.93
C GLU A 98 17.10 0.23 -2.87
N TYR A 99 16.78 -1.06 -2.78
CA TYR A 99 15.87 -1.57 -1.77
C TYR A 99 16.42 -1.42 -0.35
N ALA A 100 17.72 -1.63 -0.14
CA ALA A 100 18.38 -1.36 1.13
C ALA A 100 18.25 0.12 1.55
N LEU A 101 18.29 1.07 0.61
CA LEU A 101 18.03 2.49 0.89
C LEU A 101 16.58 2.73 1.34
N VAL A 102 15.61 2.04 0.73
CA VAL A 102 14.19 2.10 1.15
C VAL A 102 14.01 1.57 2.57
N ILE A 103 14.64 0.43 2.89
CA ILE A 103 14.64 -0.14 4.25
C ILE A 103 15.22 0.88 5.26
N ASN A 104 16.38 1.47 4.96
CA ASN A 104 16.99 2.48 5.82
C ASN A 104 16.13 3.72 6.02
N ARG A 105 15.39 4.17 4.99
CA ARG A 105 14.42 5.27 5.14
C ARG A 105 13.30 4.89 6.11
N ALA A 106 12.74 3.68 5.99
CA ALA A 106 11.67 3.22 6.88
C ALA A 106 12.13 3.14 8.34
N TYR A 107 13.35 2.62 8.57
CA TYR A 107 13.96 2.54 9.89
C TYR A 107 14.22 3.92 10.50
N ARG A 108 14.73 4.86 9.70
CA ARG A 108 14.94 6.24 10.17
C ARG A 108 13.63 6.96 10.50
N GLU A 109 12.55 6.63 9.80
CA GLU A 109 11.24 7.21 10.10
C GLU A 109 10.71 6.73 11.46
N VAL A 110 10.76 5.42 11.72
CA VAL A 110 10.14 4.83 12.90
C VAL A 110 11.06 4.83 14.13
N ILE A 111 12.29 4.34 13.98
CA ILE A 111 13.21 4.09 15.09
C ILE A 111 14.44 5.02 15.11
N ARG A 112 14.48 6.02 14.22
CA ARG A 112 15.48 7.09 14.18
C ARG A 112 16.94 6.62 14.02
N ARG A 113 17.15 5.46 13.38
CA ARG A 113 18.48 4.95 12.96
C ARG A 113 18.38 4.25 11.60
N ASP A 114 19.51 3.98 10.97
CA ASP A 114 19.57 3.05 9.83
C ASP A 114 19.39 1.59 10.30
N ALA A 115 18.98 0.73 9.38
CA ALA A 115 18.86 -0.71 9.61
C ALA A 115 20.26 -1.34 9.71
N TYR A 116 20.40 -2.33 10.60
CA TYR A 116 21.60 -3.15 10.64
C TYR A 116 21.65 -4.11 9.45
N PRO A 117 22.84 -4.62 9.06
CA PRO A 117 22.96 -5.58 7.97
C PRO A 117 22.05 -6.80 8.11
N GLU A 118 21.87 -7.30 9.33
CA GLU A 118 20.99 -8.43 9.64
C GLU A 118 19.52 -8.11 9.39
N GLU A 119 19.10 -6.87 9.64
CA GLU A 119 17.73 -6.41 9.39
C GLU A 119 17.48 -6.21 7.90
N ILE A 120 18.48 -5.71 7.17
CA ILE A 120 18.43 -5.60 5.71
C ILE A 120 18.32 -7.01 5.09
N ALA A 121 19.14 -7.96 5.56
CA ALA A 121 19.08 -9.35 5.11
C ALA A 121 17.70 -9.97 5.38
N TYR A 122 17.15 -9.76 6.59
CA TYR A 122 15.81 -10.21 6.95
C TYR A 122 14.75 -9.74 5.93
N TRP A 123 14.74 -8.46 5.52
CA TRP A 123 13.77 -7.97 4.53
C TRP A 123 14.02 -8.49 3.11
N HIS A 124 15.26 -8.78 2.73
CA HIS A 124 15.57 -9.39 1.43
C HIS A 124 15.12 -10.85 1.33
N GLU A 125 15.09 -11.57 2.46
CA GLU A 125 14.66 -12.96 2.52
C GLU A 125 13.13 -13.12 2.45
N HIS A 126 12.38 -12.02 2.53
CA HIS A 126 10.92 -12.06 2.43
C HIS A 126 10.45 -12.39 1.00
N PRO A 127 9.37 -13.18 0.85
CA PRO A 127 8.85 -13.57 -0.47
C PRO A 127 8.48 -12.39 -1.38
N ASP A 128 8.05 -11.27 -0.77
CA ASP A 128 7.67 -10.05 -1.48
C ASP A 128 8.59 -8.88 -1.12
N THR A 129 8.98 -8.11 -2.13
CA THR A 129 9.53 -6.77 -1.92
C THR A 129 8.42 -5.85 -1.41
N LEU A 130 8.55 -5.42 -0.15
CA LEU A 130 7.61 -4.50 0.50
C LEU A 130 7.88 -3.06 0.08
N SER A 131 6.83 -2.25 -0.04
CA SER A 131 6.98 -0.81 -0.27
C SER A 131 7.47 -0.10 0.99
N TYR A 132 8.01 1.12 0.84
CA TYR A 132 8.38 1.99 1.96
C TYR A 132 7.28 2.08 3.01
N VAL A 133 6.03 2.35 2.62
CA VAL A 133 4.93 2.50 3.58
C VAL A 133 4.61 1.20 4.32
N LEU A 134 4.71 0.04 3.66
CA LEU A 134 4.49 -1.25 4.31
C LEU A 134 5.65 -1.58 5.26
N LEU A 135 6.89 -1.27 4.89
CA LEU A 135 8.05 -1.41 5.78
C LEU A 135 7.88 -0.53 7.01
N VAL A 136 7.48 0.73 6.84
CA VAL A 136 7.19 1.64 7.96
C VAL A 136 6.15 1.02 8.90
N GLY A 137 5.03 0.52 8.37
CA GLY A 137 4.00 -0.11 9.19
C GLY A 137 4.47 -1.37 9.92
N CYS A 138 5.27 -2.21 9.26
CA CYS A 138 5.83 -3.41 9.88
C CYS A 138 6.86 -3.07 10.98
N VAL A 139 7.74 -2.10 10.71
CA VAL A 139 8.76 -1.65 11.68
C VAL A 139 8.12 -0.95 12.86
N GLU A 140 7.07 -0.15 12.66
CA GLU A 140 6.29 0.47 13.73
C GLU A 140 5.63 -0.59 14.63
N ASP A 141 4.97 -1.58 14.02
CA ASP A 141 4.33 -2.65 14.77
C ASP A 141 5.33 -3.53 15.53
N TRP A 142 6.45 -3.86 14.90
CA TRP A 142 7.55 -4.57 15.55
C TRP A 142 8.15 -3.75 16.70
N ALA A 143 8.45 -2.47 16.48
CA ALA A 143 9.07 -1.62 17.49
C ALA A 143 8.17 -1.46 18.72
N ARG A 144 6.86 -1.25 18.50
CA ARG A 144 5.87 -1.17 19.58
C ARG A 144 5.81 -2.45 20.43
N ARG A 145 5.96 -3.63 19.82
CA ARG A 145 5.92 -4.93 20.53
C ARG A 145 7.20 -5.24 21.30
N ASN A 146 8.34 -4.69 20.88
CA ASN A 146 9.66 -5.04 21.40
C ASN A 146 10.29 -3.92 22.26
N GLN A 147 9.53 -2.89 22.63
CA GLN A 147 10.00 -1.85 23.56
C GLN A 147 9.76 -2.23 25.04
N PRO A 148 10.66 -1.83 25.96
CA PRO A 148 11.99 -1.23 25.71
C PRO A 148 13.05 -2.31 25.42
N GLY A 149 13.93 -2.07 24.45
CA GLY A 149 15.01 -3.00 24.08
C GLY A 149 14.87 -3.59 22.68
N LEU A 150 14.84 -2.72 21.67
CA LEU A 150 14.76 -3.11 20.26
C LEU A 150 15.93 -4.04 19.90
N MET A 151 15.63 -5.31 19.65
CA MET A 151 16.60 -6.29 19.13
C MET A 151 16.74 -6.16 17.61
N VAL A 152 17.46 -7.07 16.95
CA VAL A 152 17.38 -7.21 15.49
C VAL A 152 15.94 -7.60 15.11
N THR A 153 15.40 -6.96 14.06
CA THR A 153 14.07 -7.29 13.55
C THR A 153 13.97 -8.75 13.12
N ALA A 154 12.90 -9.41 13.56
CA ALA A 154 12.67 -10.83 13.34
C ALA A 154 11.17 -11.15 13.48
N GLY A 155 10.80 -12.38 13.12
CA GLY A 155 9.44 -12.91 13.21
C GLY A 155 8.65 -12.72 11.92
N GLU A 156 7.33 -12.75 12.03
CA GLU A 156 6.42 -12.50 10.90
C GLU A 156 6.15 -10.99 10.78
N PRO A 157 6.33 -10.37 9.60
CA PRO A 157 5.94 -8.98 9.38
C PRO A 157 4.42 -8.82 9.53
N THR A 158 4.03 -7.90 10.41
CA THR A 158 2.64 -7.63 10.73
C THR A 158 2.35 -6.14 10.57
N ILE A 159 1.20 -5.82 9.97
CA ILE A 159 0.66 -4.46 10.01
C ILE A 159 -0.60 -4.48 10.86
N SER A 160 -0.61 -3.63 11.86
CA SER A 160 -1.81 -3.37 12.67
C SER A 160 -2.62 -2.25 12.04
N ILE A 161 -3.94 -2.28 12.26
CA ILE A 161 -4.82 -1.20 11.82
C ILE A 161 -4.49 0.15 12.46
N ASN A 162 -4.00 0.14 13.69
CA ASN A 162 -3.63 1.34 14.46
C ASN A 162 -2.18 1.77 14.18
N CYS A 163 -1.74 1.65 12.92
CA CYS A 163 -0.45 2.18 12.50
C CYS A 163 -0.64 3.66 12.17
N ASP A 164 0.06 4.53 12.90
CA ASP A 164 -0.12 5.98 12.78
C ASP A 164 0.36 6.52 11.42
N LEU A 165 1.24 5.76 10.76
CA LEU A 165 1.88 6.12 9.50
C LEU A 165 1.18 5.53 8.26
N LEU A 166 0.04 4.85 8.46
CA LEU A 166 -0.74 4.23 7.39
C LEU A 166 -2.20 4.68 7.39
N THR A 167 -2.75 4.94 6.21
CA THR A 167 -4.20 5.01 6.04
C THR A 167 -4.72 3.60 5.86
N THR A 168 -5.40 3.08 6.87
CA THR A 168 -5.97 1.73 6.84
C THR A 168 -7.50 1.79 6.80
N ARG A 169 -8.11 0.88 6.05
CA ARG A 169 -9.57 0.69 6.02
C ARG A 169 -9.92 -0.77 6.24
N ARG A 170 -10.79 -1.01 7.22
CA ARG A 170 -11.40 -2.33 7.46
C ARG A 170 -12.34 -2.67 6.33
N LEU A 171 -12.20 -3.86 5.79
CA LEU A 171 -13.09 -4.38 4.78
C LEU A 171 -14.03 -5.44 5.35
N PRO A 172 -15.33 -5.38 4.99
CA PRO A 172 -16.22 -6.53 5.16
C PRO A 172 -15.67 -7.76 4.41
N PRO A 173 -15.81 -8.99 4.96
CA PRO A 173 -15.25 -10.19 4.34
C PRO A 173 -15.67 -10.41 2.87
N ALA A 174 -16.93 -10.11 2.54
CA ALA A 174 -17.44 -10.23 1.17
C ALA A 174 -16.74 -9.27 0.20
N LEU A 175 -16.48 -8.03 0.62
CA LEU A 175 -15.74 -7.06 -0.20
C LEU A 175 -14.26 -7.44 -0.30
N ALA A 176 -13.66 -7.95 0.78
CA ALA A 176 -12.28 -8.44 0.74
C ALA A 176 -12.10 -9.64 -0.21
N ALA A 177 -13.09 -10.54 -0.30
CA ALA A 177 -13.10 -11.60 -1.30
C ALA A 177 -13.18 -11.04 -2.73
N GLU A 178 -14.12 -10.12 -2.97
CA GLU A 178 -14.28 -9.46 -4.28
C GLU A 178 -13.00 -8.74 -4.75
N ILE A 179 -12.30 -8.06 -3.83
CA ILE A 179 -11.03 -7.38 -4.13
C ILE A 179 -9.93 -8.40 -4.44
N ARG A 180 -9.82 -9.51 -3.70
CA ARG A 180 -8.83 -10.57 -3.97
C ARG A 180 -9.01 -11.18 -5.36
N ASP A 181 -10.26 -11.42 -5.78
CA ASP A 181 -10.54 -11.99 -7.11
C ASP A 181 -10.12 -11.06 -8.25
N THR A 182 -10.19 -9.74 -8.04
CA THR A 182 -9.79 -8.72 -9.04
C THR A 182 -8.29 -8.41 -9.02
N HIS A 183 -7.64 -8.69 -7.89
CA HIS A 183 -6.23 -8.40 -7.64
C HIS A 183 -5.59 -9.60 -6.96
N PRO A 184 -5.26 -10.67 -7.72
CA PRO A 184 -4.53 -11.79 -7.17
C PRO A 184 -3.17 -11.28 -6.68
N ALA A 185 -3.09 -11.07 -5.37
CA ALA A 185 -1.83 -11.14 -4.65
C ALA A 185 -1.35 -12.59 -4.85
N GLY A 186 -0.11 -12.78 -5.31
CA GLY A 186 0.35 -14.07 -5.84
C GLY A 186 -0.05 -15.27 -4.98
N ASP A 187 -0.45 -16.36 -5.65
CA ASP A 187 -0.79 -17.75 -5.26
C ASP A 187 -1.39 -18.12 -3.88
N ASP A 188 -1.45 -17.23 -2.89
CA ASP A 188 -2.03 -17.51 -1.57
C ASP A 188 -3.25 -16.62 -1.28
N HIS A 189 -4.42 -17.23 -1.42
CA HIS A 189 -5.73 -16.60 -1.26
C HIS A 189 -6.02 -16.08 0.17
N ALA A 190 -5.07 -16.14 1.11
CA ALA A 190 -5.26 -15.77 2.52
C ALA A 190 -4.92 -14.30 2.87
N ALA A 191 -4.45 -13.50 1.90
CA ALA A 191 -3.98 -12.14 2.17
C ALA A 191 -5.03 -11.28 2.91
N LEU A 192 -4.73 -10.93 4.17
CA LEU A 192 -5.52 -10.02 4.99
C LEU A 192 -5.17 -8.55 4.72
N ILE A 193 -4.13 -8.28 3.95
CA ILE A 193 -3.72 -6.92 3.57
C ILE A 193 -3.78 -6.79 2.06
N LEU A 194 -4.73 -6.00 1.59
CA LEU A 194 -5.03 -5.81 0.17
C LEU A 194 -4.34 -4.55 -0.33
N VAL A 195 -3.05 -4.69 -0.63
CA VAL A 195 -2.14 -3.65 -1.13
C VAL A 195 -1.06 -4.30 -2.02
N PRO A 196 -0.53 -3.61 -3.04
CA PRO A 196 0.65 -4.08 -3.77
C PRO A 196 1.81 -4.50 -2.85
N GLY A 197 2.30 -5.72 -3.00
CA GLY A 197 3.41 -6.27 -2.20
C GLY A 197 3.03 -6.72 -0.78
N GLY A 198 1.75 -6.68 -0.41
CA GLY A 198 1.29 -7.09 0.92
C GLY A 198 0.79 -8.53 1.02
N ALA A 199 1.05 -9.39 0.02
CA ALA A 199 0.42 -10.72 -0.07
C ALA A 199 0.75 -11.59 1.14
N HIS A 200 2.00 -11.52 1.58
CA HIS A 200 2.54 -12.32 2.69
C HIS A 200 2.57 -11.56 4.02
N LEU A 201 1.89 -10.40 4.13
CA LEU A 201 1.83 -9.65 5.37
C LEU A 201 0.65 -10.10 6.23
N ALA A 202 0.92 -10.32 7.51
CA ALA A 202 -0.13 -10.61 8.48
C ALA A 202 -0.83 -9.34 8.96
N SER A 203 -2.15 -9.41 9.12
CA SER A 203 -2.94 -8.33 9.73
C SER A 203 -3.05 -8.53 11.23
N GLY A 204 -2.58 -7.54 12.01
CA GLY A 204 -2.71 -7.51 13.46
C GLY A 204 -4.19 -7.49 13.87
N GLY A 205 -4.73 -8.65 14.23
CA GLY A 205 -6.13 -8.83 14.62
C GLY A 205 -6.99 -9.66 13.66
N GLY A 206 -6.41 -10.25 12.61
CA GLY A 206 -7.14 -11.21 11.75
C GLY A 206 -8.19 -10.58 10.83
N MET A 207 -8.10 -9.27 10.58
CA MET A 207 -9.07 -8.52 9.77
C MET A 207 -8.52 -8.19 8.39
N ALA A 208 -9.38 -8.19 7.36
CA ALA A 208 -9.01 -7.72 6.04
C ALA A 208 -8.90 -6.18 6.01
N LEU A 209 -7.77 -5.66 5.52
CA LEU A 209 -7.45 -4.24 5.44
C LEU A 209 -7.06 -3.85 4.01
N VAL A 210 -7.46 -2.65 3.57
CA VAL A 210 -6.78 -1.94 2.48
C VAL A 210 -5.90 -0.87 3.11
N VAL A 211 -4.68 -0.74 2.58
CA VAL A 211 -3.63 0.12 3.13
C VAL A 211 -3.04 0.99 2.03
N VAL A 212 -2.90 2.28 2.31
CA VAL A 212 -2.10 3.24 1.54
C VAL A 212 -1.30 4.10 2.52
N GLY A 213 -0.28 4.85 2.06
CA GLY A 213 0.45 5.76 2.95
C GLY A 213 -0.49 6.74 3.66
N SER A 214 -0.13 7.28 4.82
CA SER A 214 -0.98 8.26 5.54
C SER A 214 -0.82 9.71 5.11
N ARG A 215 0.15 10.01 4.23
CA ARG A 215 0.61 11.38 4.04
C ARG A 215 -0.15 12.09 2.92
N ASP A 216 -1.12 12.92 3.31
CA ASP A 216 -1.65 14.05 2.53
C ASP A 216 -0.96 15.36 2.95
#